data_AF-A0ABD5F608-F1
#
_entry.id   AF-A0ABD5F608-F1
#
_cell.length_a   1.000
_cell.length_b   1.000
_cell.length_c   1.000
_cell.angle_alpha   90.00
_cell.angle_beta   90.00
_cell.angle_gamma   90.00
#
_symmetry.space_group_name_H-M   'P 1'
#
loop_
_entity.id
_entity.type
_entity.pdbx_description
1 polymer ?
#
loop_
_entity_poly.entity_id
_entity_poly.type
_entity_poly.pdbx_seq_one_letter_code
_entity_poly.pdbx_strand_id
1 'polypeptide(L)'
;MEKFVCNNCGSNKLNQVEGYWVCEYCHSKFIINTQHIVKTQTKISLNEDIERLFELIIKDPSNTIRYANLILDIDPTNAEASKYLH
;
A
#
# COMPACT_ATOMS: atom_id res chain seq x y z
N MET A 1 -20.29 -8.32 22.84
CA MET A 1 -20.67 -8.67 21.45
C MET A 1 -19.82 -7.81 20.52
N GLU A 2 -18.77 -8.36 19.94
CA GLU A 2 -17.97 -7.66 18.93
C GLU A 2 -18.79 -7.56 17.64
N LYS A 3 -19.06 -6.33 17.21
CA LYS A 3 -19.79 -6.08 15.95
C LYS A 3 -18.78 -6.11 14.83
N PHE A 4 -18.90 -7.08 13.91
CA PHE A 4 -18.11 -7.08 12.68
C PHE A 4 -18.67 -5.99 11.76
N VAL A 5 -17.87 -4.96 11.50
CA VAL A 5 -18.24 -3.82 10.65
C VAL A 5 -17.39 -3.87 9.39
N CYS A 6 -18.02 -3.64 8.25
CA CYS A 6 -17.33 -3.57 6.98
C CYS A 6 -16.36 -2.37 6.97
N ASN A 7 -15.06 -2.62 6.81
CA ASN A 7 -14.05 -1.56 6.73
C ASN A 7 -14.20 -0.65 5.50
N ASN A 8 -14.91 -1.09 4.47
CA ASN A 8 -15.06 -0.33 3.22
C ASN A 8 -16.28 0.61 3.23
N CYS A 9 -17.40 0.19 3.81
CA CYS A 9 -18.66 0.97 3.81
C CYS A 9 -19.25 1.27 5.19
N GLY A 10 -18.66 0.76 6.27
CA GLY A 10 -19.16 0.95 7.63
C GLY A 10 -20.45 0.17 7.95
N SER A 11 -20.94 -0.67 7.04
CA SER A 11 -22.12 -1.49 7.28
C SER A 11 -21.83 -2.64 8.25
N ASN A 12 -22.82 -2.98 9.07
CA ASN A 12 -22.81 -4.13 9.98
C ASN A 12 -23.43 -5.40 9.36
N LYS A 13 -23.90 -5.33 8.12
CA LYS A 13 -24.47 -6.49 7.41
C LYS A 13 -23.42 -7.17 6.54
N LEU A 14 -22.92 -8.29 7.05
CA LEU A 14 -21.94 -9.15 6.37
C LEU A 14 -22.53 -10.57 6.32
N ASN A 15 -22.50 -11.18 5.14
CA ASN A 15 -22.98 -12.54 4.89
C ASN A 15 -21.79 -13.48 4.73
N GLN A 16 -21.84 -14.65 5.39
CA GLN A 16 -20.79 -15.64 5.24
C GLN A 16 -21.09 -16.55 4.04
N VAL A 17 -20.17 -16.60 3.07
CA VAL A 17 -20.27 -17.41 1.86
C VAL A 17 -18.95 -18.18 1.69
N GLU A 18 -19.00 -19.51 1.75
CA GLU A 18 -17.86 -20.40 1.43
C GLU A 18 -16.53 -20.07 2.15
N GLY A 19 -16.60 -19.63 3.41
CA GLY A 19 -15.41 -19.29 4.21
C GLY A 19 -14.96 -17.82 4.12
N TYR A 20 -15.71 -16.98 3.41
CA TYR A 20 -15.47 -15.54 3.30
C TYR A 20 -16.68 -14.75 3.83
N TRP A 21 -16.46 -13.58 4.43
CA TRP A 21 -17.52 -12.61 4.69
C TRP A 21 -17.70 -11.70 3.48
N VAL A 22 -18.93 -11.50 3.04
CA VAL A 22 -19.27 -10.60 1.94
C VAL A 22 -20.21 -9.53 2.47
N CYS A 23 -19.85 -8.26 2.32
CA CYS A 23 -20.75 -7.18 2.71
C CYS A 23 -21.95 -7.10 1.74
N GLU A 24 -23.17 -6.99 2.27
CA GLU A 24 -24.39 -6.91 1.45
C GLU A 24 -24.49 -5.61 0.64
N TYR A 25 -23.81 -4.54 1.09
CA TYR A 25 -23.93 -3.22 0.47
C TYR A 25 -22.85 -2.96 -0.58
N CYS A 26 -21.57 -3.17 -0.21
CA CYS A 26 -20.45 -2.89 -1.10
C CYS A 26 -19.89 -4.14 -1.79
N HIS A 27 -20.45 -5.33 -1.48
CA HIS A 27 -20.01 -6.63 -2.01
C HIS A 27 -18.52 -6.95 -1.78
N SER A 28 -17.87 -6.25 -0.84
CA SER A 28 -16.48 -6.52 -0.48
C SER A 28 -16.37 -7.86 0.24
N LYS A 29 -15.42 -8.68 -0.22
CA LYS A 29 -15.12 -10.01 0.33
C LYS A 29 -13.98 -9.90 1.34
N PHE A 30 -14.15 -10.49 2.53
CA PHE A 30 -13.19 -10.54 3.61
C PHE A 30 -12.89 -12.01 3.93
N ILE A 31 -11.62 -12.38 3.98
CA ILE A 31 -11.20 -13.75 4.25
C ILE A 31 -11.28 -13.99 5.76
N ILE A 32 -11.96 -15.05 6.19
CA ILE A 32 -11.98 -15.49 7.59
C ILE A 32 -10.69 -16.27 7.82
N ASN A 33 -9.58 -15.57 8.01
CA ASN A 33 -8.35 -16.23 8.44
C ASN A 33 -8.40 -16.32 9.97
N THR A 34 -8.83 -17.46 10.50
CA THR A 34 -8.80 -17.79 11.94
C THR A 34 -7.38 -17.94 12.48
N GLN A 35 -6.36 -17.76 11.64
CA GLN A 35 -4.97 -17.66 12.06
C GLN A 35 -4.59 -16.19 12.06
N HIS A 36 -4.62 -15.62 13.26
CA HIS A 36 -3.80 -14.49 13.69
C HIS A 36 -3.60 -13.39 12.65
N ILE A 37 -4.36 -12.31 12.80
CA ILE A 37 -3.84 -10.94 12.79
C ILE A 37 -2.61 -10.79 11.89
N VAL A 38 -2.76 -11.00 10.58
CA VAL A 38 -1.94 -10.22 9.68
C VAL A 38 -2.55 -8.84 9.84
N LYS A 39 -2.05 -8.11 10.84
CA LYS A 39 -1.91 -6.68 10.68
C LYS A 39 -1.31 -6.56 9.30
N THR A 40 -2.13 -6.28 8.29
CA THR A 40 -1.73 -5.32 7.29
C THR A 40 -1.40 -4.09 8.12
N GLN A 41 -0.19 -4.10 8.68
CA GLN A 41 0.59 -2.90 8.71
C GLN A 41 0.52 -2.50 7.25
N THR A 42 -0.34 -1.54 6.93
CA THR A 42 0.02 -0.49 6.00
C THR A 42 1.33 0.09 6.54
N LYS A 43 2.41 -0.67 6.38
CA LYS A 43 3.75 -0.13 6.32
C LYS A 43 3.63 0.71 5.08
N ILE A 44 3.44 2.01 5.29
CA ILE A 44 3.94 3.00 4.36
C ILE A 44 5.44 2.73 4.37
N SER A 45 5.86 1.71 3.62
CA SER A 45 7.23 1.26 3.57
C SER A 45 7.83 2.24 2.57
N LEU A 46 8.31 3.37 3.07
CA LEU A 46 8.94 4.42 2.25
C LEU A 46 9.99 3.82 1.30
N ASN A 47 10.59 2.70 1.69
CA ASN A 47 11.51 1.90 0.88
C ASN A 47 10.88 1.38 -0.43
N GLU A 48 9.62 0.92 -0.43
CA GLU A 48 8.95 0.45 -1.66
C GLU A 48 8.68 1.60 -2.63
N ASP A 49 8.33 2.78 -2.11
CA ASP A 49 8.12 3.98 -2.93
C ASP A 49 9.46 4.45 -3.54
N ILE A 50 10.55 4.41 -2.77
CA ILE A 50 11.91 4.72 -3.25
C ILE A 50 12.36 3.72 -4.32
N GLU A 51 12.18 2.41 -4.10
CA GLU A 51 12.52 1.36 -5.08
C GLU A 51 11.78 1.58 -6.41
N ARG A 52 10.48 1.90 -6.34
CA ARG A 52 9.68 2.19 -7.52
C ARG A 52 10.16 3.43 -8.27
N LEU A 53 10.62 4.46 -7.56
CA LEU A 53 11.18 5.66 -8.18
C LEU A 53 12.52 5.35 -8.87
N PHE A 54 13.37 4.50 -8.29
CA PHE A 54 14.59 4.02 -8.96
C PHE A 54 14.28 3.21 -10.23
N GLU A 55 13.24 2.36 -10.21
CA GLU A 55 12.81 1.68 -11.44
C GLU A 55 12.37 2.66 -12.54
N LEU A 56 11.71 3.76 -12.16
CA LEU A 56 11.27 4.78 -13.10
C LEU A 56 12.45 5.54 -13.70
N ILE A 57 13.53 5.77 -12.95
CA ILE A 57 14.79 6.33 -13.49
C ILE A 57 15.35 5.44 -14.61
N ILE A 58 15.32 4.12 -14.43
CA ILE A 58 15.81 3.16 -15.44
C ILE A 58 14.88 3.14 -16.66
N LYS A 59 13.56 3.14 -16.44
CA LYS A 59 12.55 3.04 -17.52
C LYS A 59 12.38 4.33 -18.31
N ASP A 60 12.57 5.48 -17.67
CA ASP A 60 12.37 6.81 -18.24
C ASP A 60 13.52 7.75 -17.85
N PRO A 61 14.70 7.58 -18.48
CA PRO A 61 15.88 8.36 -18.15
C PRO A 61 15.72 9.86 -18.43
N SER A 62 14.75 10.26 -19.26
CA SER A 62 14.45 11.67 -19.56
C SER A 62 13.91 12.43 -18.34
N ASN A 63 13.31 11.72 -17.38
CA ASN A 63 12.76 12.28 -16.14
C ASN A 63 13.57 11.89 -14.90
N THR A 64 14.81 11.43 -15.07
CA THR A 64 15.70 11.00 -13.98
C THR A 64 15.81 12.03 -12.86
N ILE A 65 16.02 13.30 -13.22
CA ILE A 65 16.12 14.41 -12.26
C ILE A 65 14.84 14.55 -11.43
N ARG A 66 13.67 14.40 -12.06
CA ARG A 66 12.38 14.50 -11.37
C ARG A 66 12.19 13.36 -10.37
N TYR A 67 12.48 12.13 -10.77
CA TYR A 67 12.34 10.97 -9.88
C TYR A 67 13.37 11.01 -8.74
N ALA A 68 14.61 11.45 -9.00
CA ALA A 68 15.63 11.64 -7.98
C ALA A 68 15.22 12.69 -6.93
N ASN A 69 14.63 13.80 -7.35
CA ASN A 69 14.08 14.80 -6.41
C ASN A 69 12.96 14.20 -5.55
N LEU A 70 12.04 13.40 -6.13
CA LEU A 70 10.99 12.73 -5.36
C LEU A 70 11.56 11.74 -4.33
N ILE A 71 12.67 11.06 -4.64
CA ILE A 71 13.34 10.18 -3.67
C ILE A 71 13.93 11.02 -2.53
N LEU A 72 14.53 12.18 -2.83
CA LEU A 72 15.11 13.06 -1.80
C LEU A 72 14.04 13.77 -0.96
N ASP A 73 12.85 14.02 -1.50
CA ASP A 73 11.71 14.52 -0.73
C ASP A 73 11.24 13.48 0.31
N ILE A 74 11.39 12.18 0.01
CA ILE A 74 11.05 11.07 0.91
C ILE A 74 12.20 10.76 1.88
N ASP A 75 13.43 10.68 1.38
CA ASP A 75 14.66 10.45 2.12
C ASP A 75 15.74 11.45 1.68
N PRO A 76 15.85 12.60 2.36
CA PRO A 76 16.85 13.64 2.06
C PRO A 76 18.29 13.18 2.23
N THR A 77 18.52 12.04 2.91
CA THR A 77 19.87 11.48 3.13
C THR A 77 20.28 10.47 2.07
N ASN A 78 19.43 10.22 1.07
CA ASN A 78 19.68 9.25 0.03
C ASN A 78 20.81 9.69 -0.91
N ALA A 79 22.01 9.22 -0.63
CA ALA A 79 23.21 9.51 -1.41
C ALA A 79 23.14 8.93 -2.84
N GLU A 80 22.35 7.88 -3.09
CA GLU A 80 22.18 7.35 -4.44
C GLU A 80 21.33 8.27 -5.31
N ALA A 81 20.20 8.77 -4.79
CA ALA A 81 19.36 9.72 -5.50
C ALA A 81 20.11 11.01 -5.85
N SER A 82 20.97 11.49 -4.95
CA SER A 82 21.80 12.68 -5.18
C SER A 82 22.73 12.55 -6.40
N LYS A 83 23.17 11.33 -6.75
CA LYS A 83 24.05 11.10 -7.93
C LYS A 83 23.35 11.43 -9.25
N TYR A 84 22.02 11.38 -9.28
CA TYR A 84 21.21 11.61 -10.47
C TYR A 84 20.86 13.09 -10.69
N LEU A 85 21.34 13.98 -9.82
CA LEU A 85 21.16 15.44 -9.91
C LEU A 85 22.39 16.16 -10.47
N HIS A 86 23.43 15.43 -10.90
CA HIS A 86 24.70 15.97 -11.41
C HIS A 86 24.83 15.85 -12.93
#